data_AF-A0A7L4YC81-F1
#
_entry.id   AF-A0A7L4YC81-F1
#
_cell.length_a   1.000
_cell.length_b   1.000
_cell.length_c   1.000
_cell.angle_alpha   90.00
_cell.angle_beta   90.00
_cell.angle_gamma   90.00
#
_symmetry.space_group_name_H-M   'P 1'
#
loop_
_entity.id
_entity.type
_entity.pdbx_description
1 polymer ?
#
loop_
_entity_poly.entity_id
_entity_poly.type
_entity_poly.pdbx_seq_one_letter_code
_entity_poly.pdbx_strand_id
1 'polypeptide(L)' 'MTAQRGGDTPDPLLIAEIEDYFARLDPLDLLDDVLASKNPDGAAAAYQQLVTRDWDGEE' A
#
# COMPACT_ATOMS: atom_id res chain seq x y z
N MET A 1 23.48 -24.23 -20.06
CA MET A 1 22.18 -23.68 -20.46
C MET A 1 21.64 -22.90 -19.27
N THR A 2 21.91 -21.61 -19.24
CA THR A 2 21.45 -20.68 -18.20
C THR A 2 19.99 -20.35 -18.50
N ALA A 3 19.08 -20.75 -17.61
CA ALA A 3 17.68 -20.35 -17.72
C ALA A 3 17.60 -18.83 -17.55
N GLN A 4 17.22 -18.13 -18.61
CA GLN A 4 16.86 -16.72 -18.60
C GLN A 4 15.70 -16.55 -17.59
N ARG A 5 15.91 -15.82 -16.48
CA ARG A 5 14.79 -15.35 -15.63
C ARG A 5 14.02 -14.28 -16.41
N GLY A 6 13.18 -14.69 -17.35
CA GLY A 6 12.18 -13.82 -17.94
C GLY A 6 10.96 -13.84 -17.04
N GLY A 7 10.76 -12.83 -16.20
CA GLY A 7 9.55 -12.78 -15.35
C GLY A 7 9.53 -11.76 -14.20
N ASP A 8 10.35 -10.71 -14.22
CA ASP A 8 10.38 -9.73 -13.11
C ASP A 8 9.44 -8.53 -13.32
N THR A 9 8.68 -8.48 -14.42
CA THR A 9 7.66 -7.45 -14.62
C THR A 9 6.31 -7.99 -14.16
N PRO A 10 5.66 -7.36 -13.15
CA PRO A 10 4.33 -7.77 -12.74
C PRO A 10 3.37 -7.69 -13.92
N ASP A 11 2.41 -8.62 -13.98
CA ASP A 11 1.36 -8.60 -14.98
C ASP A 11 0.62 -7.25 -14.94
N PRO A 12 0.51 -6.51 -16.07
CA PRO A 12 -0.23 -5.24 -16.11
C PRO A 12 -1.66 -5.34 -15.61
N LEU A 13 -2.33 -6.49 -15.80
CA LEU A 13 -3.68 -6.71 -15.29
C LEU A 13 -3.68 -6.86 -13.77
N LEU A 14 -2.67 -7.51 -13.19
CA LEU A 14 -2.52 -7.61 -11.74
C LEU A 14 -2.27 -6.22 -11.13
N ILE A 15 -1.43 -5.39 -11.77
CA ILE A 15 -1.22 -4.00 -11.32
C ILE A 15 -2.54 -3.24 -11.32
N ALA A 16 -3.28 -3.27 -12.44
CA ALA A 16 -4.55 -2.57 -12.56
C ALA A 16 -5.59 -3.05 -11.53
N GLU A 17 -5.68 -4.36 -11.28
CA GLU A 17 -6.58 -4.91 -10.26
C GLU A 17 -6.22 -4.47 -8.84
N ILE A 18 -4.93 -4.40 -8.54
CA ILE A 18 -4.43 -3.92 -7.25
C ILE A 18 -4.73 -2.42 -7.08
N GLU A 19 -4.46 -1.61 -8.11
CA GLU A 19 -4.75 -0.17 -8.10
C GLU A 19 -6.25 0.09 -7.92
N ASP A 20 -7.11 -0.64 -8.65
CA ASP A 20 -8.56 -0.57 -8.51
C ASP A 20 -9.03 -1.02 -7.12
N TYR A 21 -8.38 -2.01 -6.50
CA TYR A 21 -8.67 -2.43 -5.14
C TYR A 21 -8.34 -1.33 -4.14
N PHE A 22 -7.15 -0.74 -4.22
CA PHE A 22 -6.75 0.35 -3.33
C PHE A 22 -7.59 1.62 -3.52
N ALA A 23 -8.00 1.93 -4.75
CA ALA A 23 -8.87 3.06 -5.05
C ALA A 23 -10.28 2.93 -4.42
N ARG A 24 -10.70 1.72 -4.04
CA ARG A 24 -11.99 1.45 -3.40
C ARG A 24 -11.96 1.48 -1.87
N LEU A 25 -10.79 1.56 -1.25
CA LEU A 25 -10.69 1.65 0.21
C LEU A 25 -11.10 3.05 0.67
N ASP A 26 -12.07 3.14 1.57
CA ASP A 26 -12.34 4.36 2.32
C ASP A 26 -11.30 4.47 3.45
N PRO A 27 -10.51 5.55 3.52
CA PRO A 27 -9.57 5.72 4.62
C PRO A 27 -10.23 5.61 6.00
N LEU A 28 -11.49 6.04 6.15
CA LEU A 28 -12.18 5.96 7.44
C LEU A 28 -12.32 4.52 7.96
N ASP A 29 -12.39 3.53 7.07
CA ASP A 29 -12.48 2.11 7.43
C ASP A 29 -11.19 1.60 8.10
N LEU A 30 -10.07 2.31 7.94
CA LEU A 30 -8.77 1.93 8.50
C LEU A 30 -8.53 2.49 9.90
N LEU A 31 -9.38 3.40 10.40
CA LEU A 31 -9.15 4.08 11.66
C LEU A 31 -9.20 3.12 12.85
N ASP A 32 -10.12 2.15 12.83
CA ASP A 32 -10.22 1.13 13.88
C ASP A 32 -8.97 0.24 13.92
N ASP A 33 -8.41 -0.11 12.76
CA ASP A 33 -7.17 -0.89 12.65
C ASP A 33 -5.95 -0.10 13.15
N VAL A 34 -5.90 1.20 12.87
CA VAL A 34 -4.85 2.11 13.39
C VAL A 34 -4.88 2.14 14.91
N LEU A 35 -6.07 2.30 15.49
CA LEU A 35 -6.27 2.38 16.94
C LEU A 35 -6.01 1.04 17.65
N ALA A 36 -6.31 -0.08 16.98
CA ALA A 36 -6.08 -1.43 17.51
C ALA A 36 -4.66 -1.97 17.26
N SER A 37 -3.82 -1.22 16.54
CA SER A 37 -2.46 -1.63 16.19
C SER A 37 -1.58 -1.85 17.43
N LYS A 38 -0.66 -2.82 17.34
CA LYS A 38 0.41 -3.02 18.33
C LYS A 38 1.39 -1.84 18.42
N ASN A 39 1.43 -1.01 17.39
CA ASN A 39 2.18 0.24 17.33
C ASN A 39 1.25 1.35 16.78
N PRO A 40 0.44 1.97 17.65
CA PRO A 40 -0.57 2.95 17.22
C PRO A 40 0.07 4.22 16.64
N ASP A 41 1.22 4.66 17.15
CA ASP A 41 1.91 5.86 16.65
C ASP A 41 2.43 5.65 15.22
N GLY A 42 3.05 4.50 14.94
CA GLY A 42 3.50 4.14 13.60
C GLY A 42 2.34 3.95 12.62
N ALA A 43 1.23 3.36 13.09
CA ALA A 43 0.03 3.20 12.27
C ALA A 43 -0.64 4.56 11.97
N ALA A 44 -0.68 5.47 12.95
CA ALA A 44 -1.22 6.82 12.76
C ALA A 44 -0.39 7.63 11.76
N ALA A 45 0.95 7.52 11.80
CA ALA A 45 1.82 8.15 10.81
C ALA A 45 1.56 7.62 9.39
N ALA A 46 1.48 6.30 9.22
CA ALA A 46 1.17 5.68 7.93
C ALA A 46 -0.23 6.06 7.41
N TYR A 47 -1.22 6.10 8.32
CA TYR A 47 -2.58 6.54 8.00
C TYR A 47 -2.61 8.01 7.55
N GLN A 48 -1.87 8.88 8.23
CA GLN A 48 -1.75 10.28 7.85
C GLN A 48 -1.19 10.42 6.44
N GLN A 49 -0.10 9.71 6.10
CA GLN A 49 0.48 9.71 4.75
C GLN A 49 -0.50 9.20 3.69
N LEU A 50 -1.28 8.16 4.00
CA LEU A 50 -2.31 7.63 3.10
C LEU A 50 -3.39 8.68 2.78
N VAL A 51 -3.89 9.38 3.80
CA VAL A 51 -4.96 10.38 3.65
C VAL A 51 -4.45 11.67 2.99
N THR A 52 -3.25 12.13 3.34
CA THR A 52 -2.66 13.34 2.76
C THR A 52 -2.09 13.10 1.37
N ARG A 53 -1.84 11.84 1.01
CA ARG A 53 -1.08 11.42 -0.19
C ARG A 53 0.33 12.03 -0.24
N ASP A 54 0.83 12.42 0.93
CA ASP A 54 2.15 13.01 1.10
C ASP A 54 3.02 11.94 1.76
N TRP A 55 3.68 11.15 0.91
CA TRP A 55 4.62 10.13 1.35
C TRP A 55 5.98 10.80 1.56
N ASP A 56 6.48 10.76 2.79
CA ASP A 56 7.75 11.36 3.20
C ASP A 56 8.96 10.46 2.91
N GLY A 57 8.78 9.44 2.07
CA GLY A 57 9.77 8.43 1.75
C GLY A 57 11.12 9.03 1.42
N GLU A 58 12.09 8.84 2.32
CA GLU A 58 13.48 8.94 1.95
C GLU A 58 13.75 7.87 0.88
N GLU A 59 14.14 8.33 -0.32
CA GLU A 59 14.46 7.52 -1.52
C GLU A 59 15.48 6.41 -1.27
#